data_AF-A0A7V5NVU5-F1
#
_entry.id   AF-A0A7V5NVU5-F1
#
_cell.length_a   1.000
_cell.length_b   1.000
_cell.length_c   1.000
_cell.angle_alpha   90.00
_cell.angle_beta   90.00
_cell.angle_gamma   90.00
#
_symmetry.space_group_name_H-M   'P 1'
#
loop_
_entity.id
_entity.type
_entity.pdbx_description
1 polymer ?
#
loop_
_entity_poly.entity_id
_entity_poly.type
_entity_poly.pdbx_seq_one_letter_code
_entity_poly.pdbx_strand_id
1 'polypeptide(L)'
;MKKIDLHIHSNFSDGTRHPKDIIRETKEMGFDVISITDHDTLDGYKAGKRLARHLGLELVPGVEISTYYQSFDVHILAYFVDIHNRQLLNMLKYLQKGRILRAQKILDKLEEYGMNLKIKDVFEHVENKKVVGRPHIATAMVEKDYSTYEEAFWHYIGNDRPAYVRKPTYPPEEVIKIIKEAGGVSILAHPGVIKNDFIIPDL
;
A
#
# COMPACT_ATOMS: atom_id res chain seq x y z
N MET A 1 27.68 -9.34 8.44
CA MET A 1 26.48 -8.64 8.96
C MET A 1 25.32 -9.04 8.06
N LYS A 2 24.14 -9.38 8.59
CA LYS A 2 22.99 -9.73 7.72
C LYS A 2 22.56 -8.49 6.92
N LYS A 3 22.27 -8.65 5.62
CA LYS A 3 21.71 -7.60 4.76
C LYS A 3 20.19 -7.70 4.75
N ILE A 4 19.50 -6.63 5.16
CA ILE A 4 18.07 -6.65 5.52
C ILE A 4 17.33 -5.48 4.85
N ASP A 5 16.13 -5.74 4.32
CA ASP A 5 15.17 -4.72 3.90
C ASP A 5 13.73 -5.13 4.24
N LEU A 6 13.11 -4.44 5.19
CA LEU A 6 11.80 -4.81 5.72
C LEU A 6 10.63 -4.01 5.14
N HIS A 7 10.85 -3.09 4.20
CA HIS A 7 9.77 -2.25 3.67
C HIS A 7 9.81 -2.24 2.13
N ILE A 8 9.36 -3.34 1.52
CA ILE A 8 9.32 -3.51 0.06
C ILE A 8 7.87 -3.63 -0.42
N HIS A 9 7.51 -2.89 -1.47
CA HIS A 9 6.21 -3.01 -2.14
C HIS A 9 6.34 -3.80 -3.44
N SER A 10 5.31 -4.57 -3.73
CA SER A 10 5.15 -5.31 -4.97
C SER A 10 4.00 -4.73 -5.80
N ASN A 11 3.81 -5.28 -7.01
CA ASN A 11 2.66 -4.94 -7.85
C ASN A 11 1.31 -5.42 -7.29
N PHE A 12 1.29 -6.12 -6.14
CA PHE A 12 0.06 -6.41 -5.41
C PHE A 12 -0.46 -5.21 -4.60
N SER A 13 0.32 -4.13 -4.51
CA SER A 13 -0.13 -2.82 -4.08
C SER A 13 0.27 -1.75 -5.10
N ASP A 14 1.29 -0.95 -4.86
CA ASP A 14 1.74 0.15 -5.73
C ASP A 14 3.21 0.06 -6.14
N GLY A 15 3.87 -1.07 -5.86
CA GLY A 15 5.18 -1.40 -6.43
C GLY A 15 5.07 -1.85 -7.90
N THR A 16 6.22 -1.98 -8.56
CA THR A 16 6.29 -2.30 -10.00
C THR A 16 6.77 -3.71 -10.30
N ARG A 17 7.23 -4.44 -9.28
CA ARG A 17 7.77 -5.80 -9.41
C ARG A 17 6.82 -6.84 -8.84
N HIS A 18 6.71 -7.97 -9.52
CA HIS A 18 5.94 -9.10 -9.00
C HIS A 18 6.68 -9.72 -7.80
N PRO A 19 5.97 -10.19 -6.75
CA PRO A 19 6.59 -10.73 -5.53
C PRO A 19 7.68 -11.77 -5.77
N LYS A 20 7.49 -12.68 -6.73
CA LYS A 20 8.49 -13.70 -7.06
C LYS A 20 9.78 -13.11 -7.66
N ASP A 21 9.68 -12.01 -8.37
CA ASP A 21 10.84 -11.34 -8.97
C ASP A 21 11.60 -10.59 -7.88
N ILE A 22 10.89 -9.92 -6.96
CA ILE A 22 11.46 -9.35 -5.73
C ILE A 22 12.28 -10.41 -4.98
N ILE A 23 11.74 -11.62 -4.77
CA ILE A 23 12.47 -12.70 -4.09
C ILE A 23 13.78 -13.05 -4.82
N ARG A 24 13.76 -13.19 -6.15
CA ARG A 24 14.95 -13.55 -6.93
C ARG A 24 15.99 -12.43 -6.92
N GLU A 25 15.57 -11.22 -7.25
CA GLU A 25 16.42 -10.03 -7.32
C GLU A 25 17.09 -9.74 -5.97
N THR A 26 16.33 -9.77 -4.87
CA THR A 26 16.89 -9.54 -3.53
C THR A 26 17.86 -10.65 -3.13
N LYS A 27 17.61 -11.91 -3.49
CA LYS A 27 18.55 -13.01 -3.24
C LYS A 27 19.83 -12.84 -4.04
N GLU A 28 19.73 -12.48 -5.32
CA GLU A 28 20.89 -12.19 -6.19
C GLU A 28 21.71 -11.00 -5.67
N MET A 29 21.04 -9.99 -5.11
CA MET A 29 21.68 -8.85 -4.44
C MET A 29 22.28 -9.18 -3.06
N GLY A 30 22.18 -10.44 -2.61
CA GLY A 30 22.77 -10.90 -1.35
C GLY A 30 22.01 -10.48 -0.09
N PHE A 31 20.69 -10.22 -0.18
CA PHE A 31 19.87 -10.03 1.03
C PHE A 31 19.68 -11.35 1.78
N ASP A 32 19.69 -11.27 3.11
CA ASP A 32 19.43 -12.39 4.01
C ASP A 32 17.98 -12.41 4.47
N VAL A 33 17.41 -11.24 4.74
CA VAL A 33 16.05 -11.06 5.28
C VAL A 33 15.35 -9.95 4.52
N ILE A 34 14.12 -10.21 4.08
CA ILE A 34 13.24 -9.18 3.54
C ILE A 34 11.82 -9.27 4.07
N SER A 35 11.02 -8.23 3.87
CA SER A 35 9.57 -8.26 4.04
C SER A 35 8.89 -7.57 2.86
N ILE A 36 7.86 -8.20 2.30
CA ILE A 36 6.96 -7.56 1.33
C ILE A 36 5.80 -7.00 2.13
N THR A 37 5.74 -5.69 2.27
CA THR A 37 4.78 -4.94 3.11
C THR A 37 3.81 -4.15 2.24
N ASP A 38 3.20 -4.82 1.27
CA ASP A 38 2.20 -4.21 0.38
C ASP A 38 1.11 -3.47 1.16
N HIS A 39 0.62 -2.36 0.59
CA HIS A 39 -0.44 -1.58 1.21
C HIS A 39 -1.73 -2.39 1.40
N ASP A 40 -2.19 -2.48 2.65
CA ASP A 40 -3.46 -3.08 3.06
C ASP A 40 -3.71 -4.50 2.52
N THR A 41 -2.66 -5.26 2.18
CA THR A 41 -2.79 -6.64 1.70
C THR A 41 -1.60 -7.51 2.08
N LEU A 42 -1.86 -8.79 2.32
CA LEU A 42 -0.85 -9.82 2.52
C LEU A 42 -0.65 -10.69 1.26
N ASP A 43 -1.32 -10.36 0.17
CA ASP A 43 -1.36 -11.21 -1.03
C ASP A 43 0.03 -11.32 -1.69
N GLY A 44 0.83 -10.24 -1.70
CA GLY A 44 2.21 -10.28 -2.22
C GLY A 44 3.14 -11.14 -1.37
N TYR A 45 3.10 -11.00 -0.04
CA TYR A 45 3.79 -11.92 0.88
C TYR A 45 3.41 -13.39 0.60
N LYS A 46 2.11 -13.69 0.48
CA LYS A 46 1.62 -15.06 0.20
C LYS A 46 2.13 -15.59 -1.14
N ALA A 47 2.24 -14.74 -2.16
CA ALA A 47 2.75 -15.11 -3.48
C ALA A 47 4.26 -15.41 -3.47
N GLY A 48 5.04 -14.71 -2.64
CA GLY A 48 6.50 -14.87 -2.52
C GLY A 48 6.96 -15.98 -1.57
N LYS A 49 6.22 -16.27 -0.50
CA LYS A 49 6.71 -17.08 0.65
C LYS A 49 7.29 -18.45 0.31
N ARG A 50 6.69 -19.17 -0.64
CA ARG A 50 7.17 -20.52 -1.02
C ARG A 50 8.51 -20.44 -1.75
N LEU A 51 8.68 -19.44 -2.62
CA LEU A 51 9.92 -19.26 -3.37
C LEU A 51 11.04 -18.77 -2.46
N ALA A 52 10.74 -17.81 -1.56
CA ALA A 52 11.72 -17.33 -0.59
C ALA A 52 12.30 -18.47 0.26
N ARG A 53 11.42 -19.35 0.78
CA ARG A 53 11.84 -20.56 1.51
C ARG A 53 12.71 -21.48 0.66
N HIS A 54 12.38 -21.69 -0.61
CA HIS A 54 13.15 -22.55 -1.50
C HIS A 54 14.55 -21.98 -1.78
N LEU A 55 14.68 -20.66 -1.88
CA LEU A 55 15.96 -19.98 -2.13
C LEU A 55 16.75 -19.66 -0.85
N GLY A 56 16.26 -20.08 0.32
CA GLY A 56 16.89 -19.76 1.61
C GLY A 56 16.98 -18.25 1.85
N LEU A 57 15.93 -17.51 1.47
CA LEU A 57 15.73 -16.10 1.82
C LEU A 57 14.69 -16.03 2.95
N GLU A 58 15.02 -15.37 4.05
CA GLU A 58 14.08 -15.19 5.15
C GLU A 58 13.06 -14.12 4.76
N LEU A 59 11.82 -14.54 4.49
CA LEU A 59 10.71 -13.62 4.19
C LEU A 59 9.83 -13.46 5.42
N VAL A 60 9.94 -12.31 6.07
CA VAL A 60 9.12 -11.92 7.23
C VAL A 60 7.70 -11.62 6.75
N PRO A 61 6.65 -12.17 7.40
CA PRO A 61 5.28 -11.74 7.14
C PRO A 61 5.12 -10.27 7.52
N GLY A 62 4.69 -9.44 6.57
CA GLY A 62 4.36 -8.07 6.88
C GLY A 62 3.35 -7.44 5.92
N VAL A 63 2.80 -6.31 6.35
CA VAL A 63 1.82 -5.48 5.62
C VAL A 63 1.95 -4.04 6.09
N GLU A 64 1.84 -3.08 5.18
CA GLU A 64 1.74 -1.67 5.54
C GLU A 64 0.26 -1.24 5.56
N ILE A 65 -0.24 -0.90 6.75
CA ILE A 65 -1.65 -0.59 6.97
C ILE A 65 -1.88 0.92 6.94
N SER A 66 -2.85 1.33 6.13
CA SER A 66 -3.28 2.72 6.01
C SER A 66 -4.07 3.19 7.23
N THR A 67 -3.55 4.21 7.89
CA THR A 67 -4.20 4.89 9.03
C THR A 67 -4.32 6.39 8.78
N TYR A 68 -5.01 7.08 9.68
CA TYR A 68 -5.15 8.53 9.64
C TYR A 68 -5.23 9.09 11.05
N TYR A 69 -4.43 10.12 11.34
CA TYR A 69 -4.39 10.74 12.67
C TYR A 69 -4.29 12.25 12.55
N GLN A 70 -5.19 12.98 13.23
CA GLN A 70 -5.20 14.46 13.29
C GLN A 70 -4.93 15.19 11.95
N SER A 71 -5.55 14.70 10.88
CA SER A 71 -5.41 15.21 9.50
C SER A 71 -4.24 14.65 8.67
N PHE A 72 -3.38 13.82 9.25
CA PHE A 72 -2.21 13.25 8.59
C PHE A 72 -2.45 11.80 8.15
N ASP A 73 -2.03 11.50 6.92
CA ASP A 73 -1.88 10.12 6.46
C ASP A 73 -0.71 9.48 7.22
N VAL A 74 -1.03 8.48 8.05
CA VAL A 74 -0.05 7.73 8.84
C VAL A 74 -0.10 6.28 8.39
N HIS A 75 1.04 5.60 8.31
CA HIS A 75 1.08 4.18 7.97
C HIS A 75 1.75 3.39 9.09
N ILE A 76 1.17 2.23 9.40
CA ILE A 76 1.70 1.30 10.40
C ILE A 76 2.14 0.03 9.68
N LEU A 77 3.42 -0.29 9.77
CA LEU A 77 3.95 -1.58 9.37
C LEU A 77 3.60 -2.60 10.44
N ALA A 78 2.99 -3.70 10.02
CA ALA A 78 2.76 -4.87 10.86
C ALA A 78 3.72 -5.97 10.43
N TYR A 79 4.50 -6.51 11.37
CA TYR A 79 5.40 -7.64 11.14
C TYR A 79 5.03 -8.84 12.01
N PHE A 80 5.41 -10.05 11.56
CA PHE A 80 5.21 -11.31 12.30
C PHE A 80 3.74 -11.62 12.64
N VAL A 81 2.79 -10.98 11.95
CA VAL A 81 1.37 -11.22 12.13
C VAL A 81 0.97 -12.63 11.72
N ASP A 82 0.02 -13.23 12.44
CA ASP A 82 -0.72 -14.38 11.96
C ASP A 82 -1.53 -13.97 10.71
N ILE A 83 -1.06 -14.43 9.56
CA ILE A 83 -1.66 -14.16 8.24
C ILE A 83 -3.06 -14.78 8.06
N HIS A 84 -3.52 -15.58 9.03
CA HIS A 84 -4.85 -16.18 9.08
C HIS A 84 -5.76 -15.54 10.15
N ASN A 85 -5.26 -14.56 10.92
CA ASN A 85 -6.06 -13.88 11.93
C ASN A 85 -7.28 -13.18 11.30
N ARG A 86 -8.48 -13.52 11.79
CA ARG A 86 -9.75 -13.07 11.20
C ARG A 86 -9.97 -11.57 11.34
N GLN A 87 -9.59 -10.96 12.46
CA GLN A 87 -9.78 -9.52 12.68
C GLN A 87 -8.90 -8.70 11.73
N LEU A 88 -7.61 -9.08 11.63
CA LEU A 88 -6.68 -8.47 10.68
C LEU A 88 -7.21 -8.59 9.24
N LEU A 89 -7.58 -9.80 8.81
CA LEU A 89 -8.09 -10.00 7.45
C LEU A 89 -9.39 -9.22 7.16
N ASN A 90 -10.27 -9.05 8.16
CA ASN A 90 -11.48 -8.23 8.03
C ASN A 90 -11.15 -6.74 7.88
N MET A 91 -10.21 -6.23 8.68
CA MET A 91 -9.71 -4.85 8.59
C MET A 91 -9.12 -4.58 7.21
N LEU A 92 -8.21 -5.44 6.73
CA LEU A 92 -7.61 -5.31 5.40
C LEU A 92 -8.69 -5.33 4.29
N LYS A 93 -9.68 -6.21 4.40
CA LYS A 93 -10.80 -6.28 3.45
C LYS A 93 -11.65 -5.01 3.45
N TYR A 94 -11.86 -4.38 4.60
CA TYR A 94 -12.56 -3.10 4.69
C TYR A 94 -11.79 -1.99 3.97
N LEU A 95 -10.48 -1.88 4.24
CA LEU A 95 -9.61 -0.89 3.61
C LEU A 95 -9.57 -1.07 2.08
N GLN A 96 -9.41 -2.31 1.62
CA GLN A 96 -9.46 -2.68 0.19
C GLN A 96 -10.77 -2.26 -0.49
N LYS A 97 -11.93 -2.53 0.12
CA LYS A 97 -13.22 -2.10 -0.42
C LYS A 97 -13.31 -0.59 -0.54
N GLY A 98 -12.89 0.14 0.50
CA GLY A 98 -12.96 1.59 0.47
C GLY A 98 -11.95 2.20 -0.52
N ARG A 99 -10.82 1.53 -0.84
CA ARG A 99 -9.92 1.95 -1.92
C ARG A 99 -10.60 1.96 -3.28
N ILE A 100 -11.39 0.93 -3.59
CA ILE A 100 -12.17 0.86 -4.84
C ILE A 100 -13.20 1.98 -4.89
N LEU A 101 -13.97 2.17 -3.80
CA LEU A 101 -14.97 3.23 -3.71
C LEU A 101 -14.33 4.63 -3.84
N ARG A 102 -13.16 4.81 -3.24
CA ARG A 102 -12.39 6.05 -3.33
C ARG A 102 -11.90 6.29 -4.76
N ALA A 103 -11.37 5.27 -5.43
CA ALA A 103 -10.96 5.39 -6.82
C ALA A 103 -12.11 5.84 -7.70
N GLN A 104 -13.30 5.23 -7.56
CA GLN A 104 -14.48 5.67 -8.30
C GLN A 104 -14.79 7.15 -8.07
N LYS A 105 -14.80 7.61 -6.81
CA LYS A 105 -15.04 9.03 -6.50
C LYS A 105 -13.99 9.97 -7.08
N ILE A 106 -12.73 9.54 -7.19
CA ILE A 106 -11.67 10.32 -7.85
C ILE A 106 -11.98 10.43 -9.35
N LEU A 107 -12.37 9.32 -9.99
CA LEU A 107 -12.74 9.31 -11.41
C LEU A 107 -13.96 10.19 -11.69
N ASP A 108 -14.99 10.13 -10.83
CA ASP A 108 -16.18 10.99 -10.95
C ASP A 108 -15.80 12.48 -10.92
N LYS A 109 -14.86 12.87 -10.06
CA LYS A 109 -14.34 14.24 -10.02
C LYS A 109 -13.49 14.60 -11.23
N LEU A 110 -12.70 13.67 -11.77
CA LEU A 110 -11.90 13.90 -12.98
C LEU A 110 -12.77 14.11 -14.22
N GLU A 111 -13.98 13.54 -14.25
CA GLU A 111 -14.95 13.77 -15.32
C GLU A 111 -15.36 15.25 -15.44
N GLU A 112 -15.41 15.99 -14.31
CA GLU A 112 -15.64 17.44 -14.29
C GLU A 112 -14.55 18.26 -15.01
N TYR A 113 -13.36 17.66 -15.21
CA TYR A 113 -12.22 18.23 -15.93
C TYR A 113 -12.10 17.68 -17.37
N GLY A 114 -13.13 17.00 -17.87
CA GLY A 114 -13.13 16.42 -19.21
C GLY A 114 -12.33 15.11 -19.33
N MET A 115 -11.89 14.53 -18.22
CA MET A 115 -11.11 13.29 -18.20
C MET A 115 -12.03 12.09 -17.94
N ASN A 116 -12.52 11.47 -19.01
CA ASN A 116 -13.49 10.39 -18.94
C ASN A 116 -12.81 9.02 -18.76
N LEU A 117 -12.19 8.82 -17.60
CA LEU A 117 -11.60 7.54 -17.19
C LEU A 117 -12.65 6.66 -16.50
N LYS A 118 -12.71 5.38 -16.85
CA LYS A 118 -13.54 4.40 -16.14
C LYS A 118 -12.67 3.52 -15.25
N ILE A 119 -13.27 2.92 -14.22
CA ILE A 119 -12.55 2.06 -13.27
C ILE A 119 -11.83 0.89 -13.95
N LYS A 120 -12.35 0.43 -15.10
CA LYS A 120 -11.72 -0.60 -15.92
C LYS A 120 -10.34 -0.17 -16.44
N ASP A 121 -10.20 1.10 -16.86
CA ASP A 121 -8.93 1.64 -17.39
C ASP A 121 -7.89 1.65 -16.26
N VAL A 122 -8.30 1.97 -15.03
CA VAL A 122 -7.41 1.89 -13.86
C VAL A 122 -7.01 0.44 -13.56
N PHE A 123 -7.97 -0.50 -13.60
CA PHE A 123 -7.73 -1.90 -13.28
C PHE A 123 -6.85 -2.65 -14.29
N GLU A 124 -6.61 -2.10 -15.48
CA GLU A 124 -5.62 -2.63 -16.42
C GLU A 124 -4.18 -2.52 -15.86
N HIS A 125 -3.95 -1.59 -14.95
CA HIS A 125 -2.64 -1.35 -14.33
C HIS A 125 -2.52 -1.91 -12.91
N VAL A 126 -3.50 -2.69 -12.43
CA VAL A 126 -3.54 -3.20 -11.05
C VAL A 126 -3.56 -4.72 -11.05
N GLU A 127 -2.46 -5.36 -10.64
CA GLU A 127 -2.39 -6.82 -10.50
C GLU A 127 -3.41 -7.32 -9.47
N ASN A 128 -3.41 -6.70 -8.28
CA ASN A 128 -4.40 -6.97 -7.24
C ASN A 128 -5.50 -5.90 -7.25
N LYS A 129 -6.56 -6.12 -8.03
CA LYS A 129 -7.70 -5.18 -8.19
C LYS A 129 -8.36 -4.71 -6.88
N LYS A 130 -8.07 -5.36 -5.74
CA LYS A 130 -8.52 -4.96 -4.40
C LYS A 130 -7.74 -3.77 -3.82
N VAL A 131 -6.52 -3.51 -4.31
CA VAL A 131 -5.59 -2.51 -3.78
C VAL A 131 -5.31 -1.44 -4.83
N VAL A 132 -6.37 -0.77 -5.28
CA VAL A 132 -6.23 0.39 -6.15
C VAL A 132 -5.73 1.61 -5.35
N GLY A 133 -5.01 2.49 -6.04
CA GLY A 133 -4.34 3.65 -5.45
C GLY A 133 -4.22 4.77 -6.48
N ARG A 134 -3.83 5.96 -6.01
CA ARG A 134 -3.60 7.11 -6.91
C ARG A 134 -2.51 6.88 -7.95
N PRO A 135 -1.40 6.16 -7.65
CA PRO A 135 -0.40 5.83 -8.67
C PRO A 135 -1.03 5.17 -9.91
N HIS A 136 -1.93 4.20 -9.71
CA HIS A 136 -2.64 3.53 -10.81
C HIS A 136 -3.57 4.46 -11.60
N ILE A 137 -4.22 5.42 -10.94
CA ILE A 137 -5.04 6.43 -11.61
C ILE A 137 -4.15 7.34 -12.45
N ALA A 138 -3.01 7.79 -11.91
CA ALA A 138 -2.03 8.58 -12.67
C ALA A 138 -1.51 7.81 -13.90
N THR A 139 -1.19 6.52 -13.77
CA THR A 139 -0.81 5.68 -14.92
C THR A 139 -1.91 5.64 -15.98
N ALA A 140 -3.17 5.44 -15.57
CA ALA A 140 -4.31 5.47 -16.52
C ALA A 140 -4.52 6.85 -17.16
N MET A 141 -4.24 7.95 -16.44
CA MET A 141 -4.27 9.30 -17.00
C MET A 141 -3.20 9.50 -18.07
N VAL A 142 -1.99 8.99 -17.84
CA VAL A 142 -0.89 9.02 -18.81
C VAL A 142 -1.22 8.22 -20.06
N GLU A 143 -1.73 6.99 -19.91
CA GLU A 143 -2.10 6.10 -21.03
C GLU A 143 -3.21 6.66 -21.93
N LYS A 144 -4.03 7.59 -21.42
CA LYS A 144 -5.09 8.26 -22.19
C LYS A 144 -4.68 9.67 -22.63
N ASP A 145 -3.40 10.02 -22.53
CA ASP A 145 -2.85 11.33 -22.89
C ASP A 145 -3.50 12.52 -22.15
N TYR A 146 -4.03 12.31 -20.94
CA TYR A 146 -4.66 13.38 -20.14
C TYR A 146 -3.65 14.24 -19.38
N SER A 147 -2.52 13.66 -18.97
CA SER A 147 -1.45 14.35 -18.25
C SER A 147 -0.18 13.52 -18.21
N THR A 148 0.95 14.14 -17.86
CA THR A 148 2.10 13.38 -17.32
C THR A 148 1.78 12.81 -15.93
N TYR A 149 2.62 11.89 -15.43
CA TYR A 149 2.44 11.30 -14.11
C TYR A 149 2.56 12.36 -13.01
N GLU A 150 3.54 13.25 -13.14
CA GLU A 150 3.79 14.38 -12.25
C GLU A 150 2.60 15.35 -12.23
N GLU A 151 2.12 15.75 -13.41
CA GLU A 151 0.97 16.65 -13.55
C GLU A 151 -0.31 16.05 -12.94
N ALA A 152 -0.52 14.73 -13.05
CA ALA A 152 -1.65 14.07 -12.41
C ALA A 152 -1.68 14.39 -10.91
N PHE A 153 -0.55 14.22 -10.22
CA PHE A 153 -0.44 14.53 -8.79
C PHE A 153 -0.45 16.02 -8.49
N TRP A 154 0.26 16.84 -9.28
CA TRP A 154 0.36 18.28 -9.02
C TRP A 154 -0.94 19.03 -9.24
N HIS A 155 -1.73 18.65 -10.23
CA HIS A 155 -2.91 19.40 -10.63
C HIS A 155 -4.22 18.76 -10.19
N TYR A 156 -4.31 17.43 -10.09
CA TYR A 156 -5.62 16.76 -9.99
C TYR A 156 -5.78 15.88 -8.76
N ILE A 157 -4.94 14.86 -8.58
CA ILE A 157 -5.19 13.77 -7.61
C ILE A 157 -4.30 13.82 -6.36
N GLY A 158 -3.32 14.73 -6.31
CA GLY A 158 -2.47 14.96 -5.13
C GLY A 158 -3.25 15.38 -3.89
N ASN A 159 -2.59 15.46 -2.74
CA ASN A 159 -3.25 15.94 -1.52
C ASN A 159 -3.79 17.36 -1.74
N ASP A 160 -5.03 17.60 -1.29
CA ASP A 160 -5.73 18.88 -1.40
C ASP A 160 -5.94 19.40 -2.85
N ARG A 161 -5.78 18.51 -3.85
CA ARG A 161 -6.08 18.81 -5.25
C ARG A 161 -7.55 18.55 -5.58
N PRO A 162 -8.09 19.08 -6.69
CA PRO A 162 -9.53 19.09 -6.92
C PRO A 162 -10.17 17.69 -6.96
N ALA A 163 -9.50 16.72 -7.59
CA ALA A 163 -9.93 15.32 -7.63
C ALA A 163 -9.50 14.50 -6.40
N TYR A 164 -8.89 15.12 -5.37
CA TYR A 164 -8.53 14.44 -4.14
C TYR A 164 -9.79 13.94 -3.40
N VAL A 165 -9.70 12.69 -2.95
CA VAL A 165 -10.66 12.08 -2.05
C VAL A 165 -9.84 11.42 -0.95
N ARG A 166 -10.20 11.62 0.31
CA ARG A 166 -9.50 10.96 1.43
C ARG A 166 -9.70 9.45 1.36
N LYS A 167 -8.65 8.68 1.67
CA LYS A 167 -8.73 7.21 1.72
C LYS A 167 -9.55 6.74 2.94
N PRO A 168 -10.20 5.57 2.86
CA PRO A 168 -10.70 4.91 4.07
C PRO A 168 -9.52 4.56 4.97
N THR A 169 -9.69 4.68 6.28
CA THR A 169 -8.65 4.35 7.25
C THR A 169 -9.26 3.79 8.52
N TYR A 170 -8.38 3.20 9.33
CA TYR A 170 -8.61 2.98 10.75
C TYR A 170 -7.79 4.00 11.57
N PRO A 171 -8.23 4.34 12.78
CA PRO A 171 -7.39 5.04 13.75
C PRO A 171 -6.14 4.19 14.07
N PRO A 172 -4.94 4.79 14.23
CA PRO A 172 -3.71 4.07 14.55
C PRO A 172 -3.84 3.13 15.75
N GLU A 173 -4.53 3.56 16.80
CA GLU A 173 -4.74 2.80 18.03
C GLU A 173 -5.52 1.50 17.80
N GLU A 174 -6.53 1.53 16.92
CA GLU A 174 -7.29 0.33 16.55
C GLU A 174 -6.43 -0.61 15.71
N VAL A 175 -5.63 -0.07 14.79
CA VAL A 175 -4.70 -0.86 13.97
C VAL A 175 -3.66 -1.56 14.84
N ILE A 176 -3.01 -0.84 15.76
CA ILE A 176 -2.00 -1.38 16.68
C ILE A 176 -2.61 -2.50 17.54
N LYS A 177 -3.83 -2.28 18.05
CA LYS A 177 -4.56 -3.31 18.81
C LYS A 177 -4.78 -4.57 17.97
N ILE A 178 -5.27 -4.44 16.74
CA ILE A 178 -5.53 -5.58 15.85
C ILE A 178 -4.22 -6.29 15.48
N ILE A 179 -3.13 -5.57 15.23
CA ILE A 179 -1.81 -6.16 14.97
C ILE A 179 -1.34 -6.99 16.18
N LYS A 180 -1.49 -6.45 17.40
CA LYS A 180 -1.15 -7.15 18.64
C LYS A 180 -2.00 -8.41 18.84
N GLU A 181 -3.30 -8.33 18.59
CA GLU A 181 -4.22 -9.49 18.64
C GLU A 181 -3.89 -10.54 17.56
N ALA A 182 -3.30 -10.13 16.44
CA ALA A 182 -2.74 -11.02 15.42
C ALA A 182 -1.34 -11.55 15.78
N GLY A 183 -0.80 -11.25 16.97
CA GLY A 183 0.52 -11.69 17.41
C GLY A 183 1.70 -10.95 16.77
N GLY A 184 1.44 -9.85 16.07
CA GLY A 184 2.46 -9.08 15.36
C GLY A 184 3.06 -7.93 16.15
N VAL A 185 4.03 -7.28 15.51
CA VAL A 185 4.69 -6.05 15.98
C VAL A 185 4.29 -4.89 15.08
N SER A 186 3.95 -3.76 15.68
CA SER A 186 3.60 -2.52 14.99
C SER A 186 4.80 -1.58 14.93
N ILE A 187 5.07 -0.97 13.78
CA ILE A 187 6.13 0.02 13.57
C ILE A 187 5.55 1.20 12.79
N LEU A 188 5.81 2.42 13.25
CA LEU A 188 5.48 3.64 12.49
C LEU A 188 6.32 3.69 11.22
N ALA A 189 5.67 3.67 10.06
CA ALA A 189 6.36 3.73 8.78
C ALA A 189 6.84 5.15 8.48
N HIS A 190 8.05 5.26 7.90
CA HIS A 190 8.61 6.49 7.32
C HIS A 190 8.19 7.82 7.98
N PRO A 191 8.41 8.01 9.30
CA PRO A 191 7.88 9.18 10.04
C PRO A 191 8.29 10.53 9.44
N GLY A 192 9.47 10.63 8.79
CA GLY A 192 9.90 11.85 8.11
C GLY A 192 9.01 12.29 6.92
N VAL A 193 8.14 11.42 6.40
CA VAL A 193 7.18 11.75 5.32
C VAL A 193 5.91 12.40 5.87
N ILE A 194 5.59 12.20 7.16
CA ILE A 194 4.46 12.84 7.84
C ILE A 194 4.65 14.37 7.88
N LYS A 195 5.91 14.83 7.91
CA LYS A 195 6.31 16.25 7.99
C LYS A 195 5.70 16.97 9.20
N ASN A 196 5.39 16.22 10.26
CA ASN A 196 4.92 16.75 11.54
C ASN A 196 5.29 15.79 12.68
N ASP A 197 6.47 15.99 13.27
CA ASP A 197 6.98 15.12 14.33
C ASP A 197 6.20 15.25 15.66
N PHE A 198 5.43 16.32 15.84
CA PHE A 198 4.67 16.57 17.08
C PHE A 198 3.55 15.56 17.32
N ILE A 199 3.09 14.85 16.28
CA ILE A 199 2.05 13.82 16.44
C ILE A 199 2.64 12.47 16.85
N ILE A 200 3.96 12.26 16.70
CA ILE A 200 4.59 10.95 16.93
C ILE A 200 4.46 10.48 18.38
N PRO A 201 4.65 11.32 19.42
CA PRO A 201 4.48 10.89 20.81
C PRO A 201 3.06 10.43 21.17
N ASP A 202 2.06 10.80 20.36
CA ASP A 202 0.65 10.45 20.59
C ASP A 202 0.23 9.14 19.87
N LEU A 203 1.07 8.61 18.97
CA LEU A 203 0.83 7.38 18.19
C LEU A 203 1.29 6.12 18.93
#